data_AF-A0A645GZ70-F1
#
_entry.id   AF-A0A645GZ70-F1
#
_cell.length_a   1.000
_cell.length_b   1.000
_cell.length_c   1.000
_cell.angle_alpha   90.00
_cell.angle_beta   90.00
_cell.angle_gamma   90.00
#
_symmetry.space_group_name_H-M   'P 1'
#
loop_
_entity.id
_entity.type
_entity.pdbx_description
1 polymer ?
#
loop_
_entity_poly.entity_id
_entity_poly.type
_entity_poly.pdbx_seq_one_letter_code
_entity_poly.pdbx_strand_id
1 'polypeptide(L)'
;MDGHIGTNNGTRTGNFCKKYVHYSNVLSSLTSYSVTPYPWPVIRLSDLYLLYAEAINEAEGPDGANQAELFRYIDLVRARAGLEPVKDSWDQYTNNPKYTTQAGMREIVQRERMIELAFEGHRFWDVRRWKLAPEVYNSPIESWSVQQYETAYFYRPEILYMQTFGVKDYFWPIKNSDIINNRNLVQNIGW
;
A
#
# COMPACT_ATOMS: atom_id res chain seq x y z
N MET A 1 4.23 3.10 -26.06
CA MET A 1 3.93 3.96 -24.90
C MET A 1 3.51 5.29 -25.47
N ASP A 2 2.21 5.49 -25.66
CA ASP A 2 1.69 6.78 -26.11
C ASP A 2 0.62 7.18 -25.09
N GLY A 3 1.09 7.85 -24.05
CA GLY A 3 0.24 8.42 -23.03
C GLY A 3 -0.10 9.84 -23.41
N HIS A 4 -1.14 10.02 -24.23
CA HIS A 4 -2.17 11.07 -24.14
C HIS A 4 -2.82 11.33 -25.51
N ILE A 5 -4.12 11.02 -25.64
CA ILE A 5 -5.01 11.64 -26.63
C ILE A 5 -6.17 12.29 -25.86
N GLY A 6 -6.12 13.62 -25.70
CA GLY A 6 -7.26 14.45 -25.31
C GLY A 6 -7.42 14.72 -23.80
N THR A 7 -7.89 15.93 -23.50
CA THR A 7 -7.96 16.60 -22.18
C THR A 7 -8.75 15.90 -21.07
N ASN A 8 -9.24 14.66 -21.25
CA ASN A 8 -10.01 13.92 -20.25
C ASN A 8 -9.71 12.40 -20.15
N ASN A 9 -8.86 11.81 -21.01
CA ASN A 9 -8.70 10.34 -21.10
C ASN A 9 -7.23 9.86 -20.89
N GLY A 10 -6.52 10.44 -19.92
CA GLY A 10 -5.14 10.07 -19.58
C GLY A 10 -4.93 9.77 -18.09
N THR A 11 -3.80 9.14 -17.76
CA THR A 11 -3.39 8.98 -16.35
C THR A 11 -3.05 10.35 -15.75
N ARG A 12 -3.54 10.60 -14.52
CA ARG A 12 -3.24 11.84 -13.79
C ARG A 12 -1.85 11.86 -13.17
N THR A 13 -1.22 10.69 -13.00
CA THR A 13 0.09 10.57 -12.33
C THR A 13 1.22 10.18 -13.28
N GLY A 14 0.90 9.83 -14.52
CA GLY A 14 1.87 9.27 -15.47
C GLY A 14 2.06 7.76 -15.32
N ASN A 15 1.42 7.13 -14.32
CA ASN A 15 1.56 5.70 -14.02
C ASN A 15 0.25 4.94 -14.25
N PHE A 16 0.37 3.65 -14.58
CA PHE A 16 -0.75 2.71 -14.70
C PHE A 16 -0.49 1.47 -13.84
N CYS A 17 -1.55 0.91 -13.25
CA CYS A 17 -1.46 -0.35 -12.52
C CYS A 17 -1.62 -1.54 -13.48
N LYS A 18 -0.62 -2.43 -13.54
CA LYS A 18 -0.66 -3.67 -14.32
C LYS A 18 -0.97 -4.93 -13.48
N LYS A 19 -0.98 -4.82 -12.15
CA LYS A 19 -0.98 -5.98 -11.23
C LYS A 19 -2.10 -7.01 -11.49
N TYR A 20 -3.30 -6.55 -11.84
CA TYR A 20 -4.46 -7.43 -12.12
C TYR A 20 -4.79 -7.57 -13.60
N VAL A 21 -3.95 -7.04 -14.49
CA VAL A 21 -4.12 -7.25 -15.93
C VAL A 21 -3.51 -8.60 -16.28
N HIS A 22 -4.38 -9.57 -16.56
CA HIS A 22 -3.93 -10.90 -16.95
C HIS A 22 -3.11 -10.84 -18.23
N TYR A 23 -2.00 -11.58 -18.29
CA TYR A 23 -1.06 -11.52 -19.42
C TYR A 23 -1.67 -12.02 -20.74
N SER A 24 -2.69 -12.88 -20.67
CA SER A 24 -3.46 -13.35 -21.83
C SER A 24 -4.59 -12.42 -22.25
N ASN A 25 -4.75 -11.25 -21.63
CA ASN A 25 -5.69 -10.26 -22.13
C ASN A 25 -5.16 -9.70 -23.45
N VAL A 26 -5.98 -9.78 -24.50
CA VAL A 26 -5.58 -9.39 -25.86
C VAL A 26 -6.58 -8.38 -26.41
N LEU A 27 -6.04 -7.31 -26.97
CA LEU A 27 -6.78 -6.39 -27.84
C LEU A 27 -6.55 -6.82 -29.29
N SER A 28 -7.55 -7.42 -29.93
CA SER A 28 -7.42 -7.91 -31.31
C SER A 28 -7.85 -6.88 -32.35
N SER A 29 -8.65 -5.88 -31.97
CA SER A 29 -8.98 -4.70 -32.76
C SER A 29 -9.38 -3.54 -31.84
N LEU A 30 -9.58 -2.33 -32.39
CA LEU A 30 -10.05 -1.17 -31.62
C LEU A 30 -11.37 -1.39 -30.86
N THR A 31 -12.15 -2.40 -31.26
CA THR A 31 -13.47 -2.72 -30.69
C THR A 31 -13.54 -4.13 -30.10
N SER A 32 -12.44 -4.89 -30.12
CA SER A 32 -12.41 -6.29 -29.68
C SER A 32 -11.33 -6.52 -28.64
N TYR A 33 -11.77 -6.70 -27.40
CA TYR A 33 -10.93 -6.94 -26.24
C TYR A 33 -11.34 -8.24 -25.55
N SER A 34 -10.41 -9.19 -25.45
CA SER A 34 -10.60 -10.46 -24.75
C SER A 34 -10.01 -10.36 -23.35
N VAL A 35 -10.84 -10.67 -22.35
CA VAL A 35 -10.46 -10.64 -20.93
C VAL A 35 -10.47 -12.06 -20.38
N THR A 36 -9.35 -12.46 -19.77
CA THR A 36 -9.30 -13.67 -18.96
C THR A 36 -9.74 -13.32 -17.54
N PRO A 37 -10.77 -13.98 -16.99
CA PRO A 37 -11.20 -13.74 -15.62
C PRO A 37 -10.14 -14.20 -14.62
N TYR A 38 -10.02 -13.48 -13.52
CA TYR A 38 -9.10 -13.78 -12.42
C TYR A 38 -9.87 -13.64 -11.09
N PRO A 39 -9.76 -14.62 -10.17
CA PRO A 39 -10.42 -14.53 -8.86
C PRO A 39 -9.74 -13.45 -8.00
N TRP A 40 -10.52 -12.52 -7.46
CA TRP A 40 -9.99 -11.47 -6.59
C TRP A 40 -9.51 -12.05 -5.24
N PRO A 41 -8.24 -11.89 -4.86
CA PRO A 41 -7.75 -12.40 -3.59
C PRO A 41 -8.26 -11.52 -2.45
N VAL A 42 -9.20 -12.04 -1.66
CA VAL A 42 -9.64 -11.39 -0.41
C VAL A 42 -8.65 -11.66 0.71
N ILE A 43 -8.13 -12.89 0.78
CA ILE A 43 -7.05 -13.31 1.69
C ILE A 43 -6.11 -14.20 0.88
N ARG A 44 -4.80 -14.01 1.07
CA ARG A 44 -3.77 -14.86 0.45
C ARG A 44 -2.60 -15.08 1.41
N LEU A 45 -1.84 -16.13 1.13
CA LEU A 45 -0.82 -16.65 2.04
C LEU A 45 0.23 -15.62 2.47
N SER A 46 0.69 -14.75 1.57
CA SER A 46 1.68 -13.72 1.91
C SER A 46 1.14 -12.68 2.90
N ASP A 47 -0.15 -12.36 2.87
CA ASP A 47 -0.75 -11.47 3.87
C ASP A 47 -0.72 -12.14 5.26
N LEU A 48 -1.04 -13.44 5.34
CA LEU A 48 -0.94 -14.22 6.57
C LEU A 48 0.49 -14.27 7.12
N TYR A 49 1.48 -14.48 6.25
CA TYR A 49 2.90 -14.50 6.64
C TYR A 49 3.34 -13.14 7.21
N LEU A 50 3.01 -12.04 6.53
CA LEU A 50 3.38 -10.71 6.99
C LEU A 50 2.60 -10.29 8.24
N LEU A 51 1.34 -10.72 8.38
CA LEU A 51 0.53 -10.46 9.57
C LEU A 51 1.09 -11.21 10.80
N TYR A 52 1.50 -12.46 10.62
CA TYR A 52 2.12 -13.25 11.70
C TYR A 52 3.48 -12.67 12.10
N ALA A 53 4.31 -12.28 11.12
CA ALA A 53 5.56 -11.58 11.36
C ALA A 53 5.34 -10.25 12.12
N GLU A 54 4.34 -9.46 11.73
CA GLU A 54 3.98 -8.25 12.46
C GLU A 54 3.62 -8.55 13.92
N ALA A 55 2.77 -9.56 14.15
CA ALA A 55 2.35 -9.96 15.49
C ALA A 55 3.54 -10.38 16.38
N ILE A 56 4.47 -11.18 15.87
CA ILE A 56 5.69 -11.57 16.60
C ILE A 56 6.52 -10.33 16.95
N ASN A 57 6.75 -9.45 15.97
CA ASN A 57 7.54 -8.25 16.21
C ASN A 57 6.92 -7.37 17.30
N GLU A 58 5.61 -7.15 17.29
CA GLU A 58 4.93 -6.34 18.31
C GLU A 58 4.90 -7.01 19.70
N ALA A 59 4.83 -8.34 19.75
CA ALA A 59 4.78 -9.08 21.00
C ALA A 59 6.15 -9.24 21.68
N GLU A 60 7.19 -9.52 20.91
CA GLU A 60 8.49 -9.96 21.44
C GLU A 60 9.69 -9.19 20.86
N GLY A 61 9.52 -8.51 19.72
CA GLY A 61 10.61 -7.86 18.99
C GLY A 61 11.50 -8.84 18.22
N PRO A 62 12.54 -8.33 17.53
CA PRO A 62 13.41 -9.15 16.67
C PRO A 62 14.37 -10.07 17.42
N ASP A 63 14.57 -9.86 18.72
CA ASP A 63 15.40 -10.70 19.59
C ASP A 63 14.56 -11.65 20.47
N GLY A 64 13.26 -11.76 20.19
CA GLY A 64 12.30 -12.59 20.91
C GLY A 64 12.51 -14.10 20.76
N ALA A 65 11.69 -14.88 21.47
CA ALA A 65 11.72 -16.34 21.42
C ALA A 65 11.36 -16.87 20.02
N ASN A 66 10.43 -16.19 19.34
CA ASN A 66 9.97 -16.54 18.00
C ASN A 66 10.70 -15.78 16.86
N GLN A 67 11.91 -15.23 17.12
CA GLN A 67 12.65 -14.48 16.10
C GLN A 67 12.89 -15.27 14.80
N ALA A 68 13.13 -16.58 14.89
CA ALA A 68 13.40 -17.41 13.72
C ALA A 68 12.19 -17.44 12.77
N GLU A 69 10.97 -17.48 13.34
CA GLU A 69 9.74 -17.41 12.57
C GLU A 69 9.52 -16.02 11.97
N LEU A 70 9.75 -14.95 12.75
CA LEU A 70 9.65 -13.56 12.28
C LEU A 70 10.43 -13.35 10.98
N PHE A 71 11.71 -13.71 10.96
CA PHE A 71 12.55 -13.57 9.76
C PHE A 71 12.08 -14.52 8.65
N ARG A 72 11.82 -15.79 8.98
CA ARG A 72 11.40 -16.82 8.00
C ARG A 72 10.20 -16.38 7.18
N TYR A 73 9.14 -15.89 7.80
CA TYR A 73 7.90 -15.56 7.07
C TYR A 73 8.04 -14.33 6.18
N ILE A 74 8.87 -13.36 6.57
CA ILE A 74 9.18 -12.20 5.74
C ILE A 74 10.06 -12.64 4.56
N ASP A 75 11.08 -13.44 4.84
CA ASP A 75 12.03 -13.90 3.83
C ASP A 75 11.37 -14.83 2.81
N LEU A 76 10.33 -15.60 3.17
CA LEU A 76 9.52 -16.36 2.20
C LEU A 76 8.82 -15.46 1.17
N VAL A 77 8.32 -14.30 1.60
CA VAL A 77 7.69 -13.33 0.70
C VAL A 77 8.74 -12.68 -0.20
N ARG A 78 9.88 -12.28 0.39
CA ARG A 78 11.01 -11.66 -0.32
C ARG A 78 11.64 -12.60 -1.35
N ALA A 79 11.92 -13.84 -0.97
CA ALA A 79 12.49 -14.85 -1.87
C ALA A 79 11.59 -15.11 -3.09
N ARG A 80 10.26 -15.18 -2.91
CA ARG A 80 9.31 -15.31 -4.04
C ARG A 80 9.36 -14.09 -4.95
N ALA A 81 9.59 -12.89 -4.41
CA ALA A 81 9.78 -11.67 -5.19
C ALA A 81 11.19 -11.51 -5.78
N GLY A 82 12.11 -12.47 -5.56
CA GLY A 82 13.49 -12.41 -6.03
C GLY A 82 14.37 -11.43 -5.24
N LEU A 83 14.03 -11.16 -3.98
CA LEU A 83 14.79 -10.31 -3.06
C LEU A 83 15.57 -11.17 -2.06
N GLU A 84 16.77 -10.72 -1.71
CA GLU A 84 17.59 -11.33 -0.66
C GLU A 84 16.91 -11.25 0.72
N PRO A 85 17.28 -12.12 1.68
CA PRO A 85 16.79 -12.07 3.05
C PRO A 85 16.96 -10.69 3.71
N VAL A 86 16.13 -10.39 4.71
CA VAL A 86 16.16 -9.09 5.40
C VAL A 86 17.53 -8.78 5.98
N LYS A 87 18.15 -9.73 6.69
CA LYS A 87 19.46 -9.52 7.32
C LYS A 87 20.53 -9.21 6.27
N ASP A 88 20.64 -10.07 5.27
CA ASP A 88 21.60 -9.92 4.16
C ASP A 88 21.45 -8.58 3.43
N SER A 89 20.21 -8.20 3.14
CA SER A 89 19.91 -6.93 2.45
C SER A 89 20.31 -5.71 3.27
N TRP A 90 20.08 -5.73 4.59
CA TRP A 90 20.45 -4.59 5.42
C TRP A 90 21.96 -4.56 5.68
N ASP A 91 22.57 -5.70 5.95
CA ASP A 91 24.01 -5.79 6.21
C ASP A 91 24.85 -5.41 4.99
N GLN A 92 24.35 -5.71 3.78
CA GLN A 92 25.06 -5.38 2.53
C GLN A 92 24.89 -3.93 2.10
N TYR A 93 23.69 -3.36 2.26
CA TYR A 93 23.34 -2.07 1.63
C TYR A 93 23.19 -0.91 2.63
N THR A 94 23.31 -1.14 3.95
CA THR A 94 23.27 -0.07 4.94
C THR A 94 24.13 -0.33 6.17
N ASN A 95 24.63 0.74 6.79
CA ASN A 95 25.34 0.67 8.06
C ASN A 95 24.39 0.73 9.27
N ASN A 96 23.07 0.83 9.05
CA ASN A 96 22.06 0.92 10.09
C ASN A 96 21.08 -0.27 9.99
N PRO A 97 21.35 -1.39 10.68
CA PRO A 97 20.55 -2.60 10.59
C PRO A 97 19.22 -2.43 11.34
N LYS A 98 18.21 -1.84 10.67
CA LYS A 98 16.88 -1.59 11.25
C LYS A 98 16.21 -2.84 11.84
N TYR A 99 16.52 -4.01 11.30
CA TYR A 99 15.96 -5.29 11.75
C TYR A 99 16.38 -5.68 13.18
N THR A 100 17.33 -4.97 13.80
CA THR A 100 17.80 -5.22 15.18
C THR A 100 16.92 -4.61 16.26
N THR A 101 16.00 -3.71 15.91
CA THR A 101 15.12 -3.06 16.89
C THR A 101 13.66 -3.34 16.56
N GLN A 102 12.80 -3.42 17.57
CA GLN A 102 11.37 -3.61 17.34
C GLN A 102 10.78 -2.51 16.44
N ALA A 103 11.17 -1.26 16.65
CA ALA A 103 10.70 -0.13 15.83
C ALA A 103 11.21 -0.21 14.39
N GLY A 104 12.50 -0.48 14.17
CA GLY A 104 13.03 -0.62 12.82
C GLY A 104 12.48 -1.84 12.09
N MET A 105 12.27 -2.94 12.79
CA MET A 105 11.66 -4.14 12.24
C MET A 105 10.18 -3.94 11.92
N ARG A 106 9.45 -3.17 12.72
CA ARG A 106 8.08 -2.72 12.42
C ARG A 106 8.05 -1.96 11.09
N GLU A 107 8.96 -1.00 10.88
CA GLU A 107 9.04 -0.27 9.60
C GLU A 107 9.32 -1.19 8.41
N ILE A 108 10.18 -2.20 8.58
CA ILE A 108 10.46 -3.21 7.54
C ILE A 108 9.17 -3.96 7.19
N VAL A 109 8.46 -4.51 8.18
CA VAL A 109 7.21 -5.26 7.97
C VAL A 109 6.15 -4.36 7.31
N GLN A 110 6.00 -3.13 7.77
CA GLN A 110 5.07 -2.16 7.17
C GLN A 110 5.38 -1.87 5.70
N ARG A 111 6.67 -1.77 5.35
CA ARG A 111 7.11 -1.56 3.97
C ARG A 111 6.89 -2.80 3.10
N GLU A 112 7.21 -3.99 3.60
CA GLU A 112 6.93 -5.25 2.90
C GLU A 112 5.44 -5.40 2.62
N ARG A 113 4.58 -5.17 3.61
CA ARG A 113 3.12 -5.17 3.44
C ARG A 113 2.66 -4.16 2.39
N MET A 114 3.21 -2.94 2.40
CA MET A 114 2.87 -1.90 1.44
C MET A 114 3.16 -2.32 -0.01
N ILE A 115 4.33 -2.92 -0.24
CA ILE A 115 4.78 -3.33 -1.58
C ILE A 115 4.01 -4.56 -2.03
N GLU A 116 4.01 -5.59 -1.18
CA GLU A 116 3.43 -6.90 -1.48
C GLU A 116 1.92 -6.80 -1.75
N LEU A 117 1.20 -6.05 -0.90
CA LEU A 117 -0.26 -5.91 -0.95
C LEU A 117 -0.71 -4.60 -1.62
N ALA A 118 0.16 -3.98 -2.43
CA ALA A 118 -0.20 -2.80 -3.21
C ALA A 118 -1.42 -3.09 -4.11
N PHE A 119 -2.39 -2.17 -4.12
CA PHE A 119 -3.64 -2.26 -4.88
C PHE A 119 -4.61 -3.39 -4.48
N GLU A 120 -4.40 -4.07 -3.34
CA GLU A 120 -5.29 -5.14 -2.88
C GLU A 120 -6.24 -4.72 -1.74
N GLY A 121 -6.36 -3.41 -1.45
CA GLY A 121 -7.29 -2.88 -0.45
C GLY A 121 -6.76 -2.82 1.00
N HIS A 122 -5.52 -3.21 1.26
CA HIS A 122 -4.95 -3.22 2.62
C HIS A 122 -4.44 -1.86 3.10
N ARG A 123 -3.78 -1.09 2.21
CA ARG A 123 -3.07 0.16 2.59
C ARG A 123 -3.96 1.15 3.34
N PHE A 124 -5.23 1.24 2.95
CA PHE A 124 -6.21 2.11 3.60
C PHE A 124 -6.39 1.77 5.08
N TRP A 125 -6.48 0.49 5.42
CA TRP A 125 -6.69 0.00 6.78
C TRP A 125 -5.39 -0.04 7.58
N ASP A 126 -4.30 -0.48 6.95
CA ASP A 126 -2.97 -0.57 7.54
C ASP A 126 -2.50 0.79 8.08
N VAL A 127 -2.58 1.85 7.28
CA VAL A 127 -2.18 3.20 7.72
C VAL A 127 -3.03 3.72 8.89
N ARG A 128 -4.32 3.37 8.93
CA ARG A 128 -5.24 3.77 10.02
C ARG A 128 -4.95 3.02 11.31
N ARG A 129 -4.82 1.69 11.27
CA ARG A 129 -4.56 0.89 12.48
C ARG A 129 -3.20 1.18 13.09
N TRP A 130 -2.20 1.52 12.27
CA TRP A 130 -0.89 1.98 12.74
C TRP A 130 -0.88 3.43 13.24
N LYS A 131 -2.01 4.14 13.12
CA LYS A 131 -2.16 5.57 13.46
C LYS A 131 -1.21 6.50 12.67
N LEU A 132 -0.71 6.06 11.53
CA LEU A 132 0.14 6.86 10.63
C LEU A 132 -0.68 7.71 9.64
N ALA A 133 -2.02 7.63 9.69
CA ALA A 133 -2.90 8.35 8.78
C ALA A 133 -2.69 9.87 8.77
N PRO A 134 -2.51 10.58 9.90
CA PRO A 134 -2.21 12.01 9.89
C PRO A 134 -0.88 12.34 9.23
N GLU A 135 0.12 11.46 9.29
CA GLU A 135 1.43 11.69 8.68
C GLU A 135 1.34 11.44 7.16
N VAL A 136 0.74 10.31 6.77
CA VAL A 136 0.65 9.87 5.38
C VAL A 136 -0.38 10.66 4.59
N TYR A 137 -1.57 10.92 5.15
CA TYR A 137 -2.70 11.57 4.46
C TYR A 137 -2.79 13.08 4.69
N ASN A 138 -1.78 13.69 5.31
CA ASN A 138 -1.54 15.14 5.20
C ASN A 138 -0.31 15.45 4.34
N SER A 139 0.29 14.44 3.71
CA SER A 139 1.36 14.63 2.74
C SER A 139 0.79 14.92 1.34
N PRO A 140 1.49 15.71 0.50
CA PRO A 140 1.09 15.92 -0.88
C PRO A 140 1.11 14.60 -1.67
N ILE A 141 0.11 14.40 -2.53
CA ILE A 141 0.19 13.41 -3.60
C ILE A 141 0.95 14.06 -4.75
N GLU A 142 2.03 13.41 -5.17
CA GLU A 142 2.86 13.87 -6.28
C GLU A 142 2.53 13.10 -7.57
N SER A 143 2.76 13.75 -8.71
CA SER A 143 2.67 13.19 -10.05
C SER A 143 3.86 13.60 -10.89
N TRP A 144 4.10 12.88 -11.99
CA TRP A 144 4.92 13.41 -13.07
C TRP A 144 4.22 14.57 -13.78
N SER A 145 4.99 15.41 -14.47
CA SER A 145 4.47 16.52 -15.27
C SER A 145 3.84 16.01 -16.57
N VAL A 146 2.68 15.36 -16.46
CA VAL A 146 2.02 14.62 -17.55
C VAL A 146 1.58 15.47 -18.74
N GLN A 147 1.59 16.80 -18.61
CA GLN A 147 1.28 17.74 -19.70
C GLN A 147 2.49 18.06 -20.57
N GLN A 148 3.69 17.65 -20.15
CA GLN A 148 4.94 17.97 -20.84
C GLN A 148 5.23 16.91 -21.92
N TYR A 149 5.55 17.38 -23.12
CA TYR A 149 5.85 16.52 -24.27
C TYR A 149 7.30 16.06 -24.32
N GLU A 150 8.24 16.87 -23.83
CA GLU A 150 9.64 16.48 -23.81
C GLU A 150 9.98 15.68 -22.55
N THR A 151 10.73 14.60 -22.73
CA THR A 151 11.15 13.67 -21.68
C THR A 151 11.82 14.37 -20.48
N ALA A 152 12.65 15.40 -20.74
CA ALA A 152 13.35 16.15 -19.69
C ALA A 152 12.40 16.96 -18.77
N TYR A 153 11.21 17.30 -19.28
CA TYR A 153 10.18 18.02 -18.53
C TYR A 153 9.15 17.07 -17.92
N PHE A 154 8.89 15.91 -18.53
CA PHE A 154 7.96 14.90 -18.00
C PHE A 154 8.37 14.37 -16.61
N TYR A 155 9.64 14.02 -16.41
CA TYR A 155 10.15 13.43 -15.16
C TYR A 155 10.36 14.45 -14.02
N ARG A 156 9.61 15.55 -14.03
CA ARG A 156 9.61 16.53 -12.94
C ARG A 156 8.42 16.24 -12.00
N PRO A 157 8.67 16.07 -10.69
CA PRO A 157 7.60 15.88 -9.73
C PRO A 157 6.80 17.17 -9.57
N GLU A 158 5.47 17.05 -9.61
CA GLU A 158 4.51 18.13 -9.36
C GLU A 158 3.51 17.69 -8.29
N ILE A 159 3.01 18.65 -7.50
CA ILE A 159 1.96 18.37 -6.53
C ILE A 159 0.63 18.23 -7.26
N LEU A 160 0.06 17.02 -7.24
CA LEU A 160 -1.23 16.72 -7.84
C LEU A 160 -2.39 17.12 -6.92
N TYR A 161 -2.25 16.84 -5.61
CA TYR A 161 -3.31 17.06 -4.64
C TYR A 161 -2.76 17.15 -3.22
N MET A 162 -3.23 18.15 -2.47
CA MET A 162 -2.94 18.29 -1.04
C MET A 162 -4.02 17.54 -0.24
N GLN A 163 -3.63 16.47 0.45
CA GLN A 163 -4.55 15.71 1.28
C GLN A 163 -4.72 16.37 2.65
N THR A 164 -5.89 16.17 3.26
CA THR A 164 -6.17 16.56 4.64
C THR A 164 -6.79 15.38 5.38
N PHE A 165 -6.29 15.11 6.58
CA PHE A 165 -6.77 14.03 7.42
C PHE A 165 -6.73 14.45 8.89
N GLY A 166 -7.91 14.42 9.54
CA GLY A 166 -8.10 14.72 10.95
C GLY A 166 -8.59 13.52 11.76
N VAL A 167 -8.77 13.73 13.07
CA VAL A 167 -9.18 12.67 14.01
C VAL A 167 -10.52 12.04 13.64
N LYS A 168 -11.47 12.82 13.10
CA LYS A 168 -12.78 12.32 12.66
C LYS A 168 -12.66 11.32 11.50
N ASP A 169 -11.66 11.47 10.64
CA ASP A 169 -11.53 10.70 9.39
C ASP A 169 -11.02 9.27 9.62
N TYR A 170 -10.69 8.91 10.88
CA TYR A 170 -10.46 7.52 11.28
C TYR A 170 -11.73 6.68 11.26
N PHE A 171 -12.90 7.31 11.47
CA PHE A 171 -14.18 6.63 11.58
C PHE A 171 -15.14 7.16 10.52
N TRP A 172 -16.05 6.31 10.06
CA TRP A 172 -17.14 6.75 9.20
C TRP A 172 -18.25 7.39 10.04
N PRO A 173 -18.91 8.46 9.55
CA PRO A 173 -20.07 9.00 10.22
C PRO A 173 -21.21 7.97 10.23
N ILE A 174 -21.86 7.82 11.38
CA ILE A 174 -23.15 7.15 11.47
C ILE A 174 -24.19 8.10 10.86
N LYS A 175 -25.11 7.58 10.05
CA LYS A 175 -26.12 8.41 9.38
C LYS A 175 -27.02 9.09 10.42
N ASN A 176 -27.32 10.38 10.20
CA ASN A 176 -28.18 11.15 11.11
C ASN A 176 -29.57 10.51 11.32
N SER A 177 -30.14 9.88 10.29
CA SER A 177 -31.42 9.15 10.42
C SER A 177 -31.36 8.04 11.47
N ASP A 178 -30.24 7.32 11.54
CA ASP A 178 -30.10 6.17 12.42
C ASP A 178 -29.97 6.63 13.88
N ILE A 179 -29.25 7.73 14.10
CA ILE A 179 -29.14 8.40 15.42
C ILE A 179 -30.50 8.94 15.88
N ILE A 180 -31.25 9.58 14.98
CA ILE A 180 -32.58 10.12 15.30
C ILE A 180 -33.55 8.99 15.66
N ASN A 181 -33.51 7.89 14.91
CA ASN A 181 -34.40 6.74 15.10
C ASN A 181 -34.06 5.95 16.38
N ASN A 182 -32.77 5.80 16.70
CA ASN A 182 -32.32 5.07 17.89
C ASN A 182 -31.49 5.99 18.79
N ARG A 183 -32.14 6.54 19.82
CA ARG A 183 -31.51 7.46 20.79
C ARG A 183 -30.38 6.83 21.63
N ASN A 184 -30.20 5.51 21.59
CA ASN A 184 -29.06 4.84 22.23
C ASN A 184 -27.81 4.82 21.34
N LEU A 185 -27.91 5.19 20.06
CA LEU A 185 -26.75 5.33 19.18
C LEU A 185 -26.06 6.67 19.41
N VAL A 186 -24.77 6.60 19.74
CA VAL A 186 -23.89 7.76 19.88
C VAL A 186 -23.03 7.87 18.63
N GLN A 187 -22.84 9.09 18.14
CA GLN A 187 -22.02 9.37 16.96
C GLN A 187 -20.54 9.07 17.21
N ASN A 188 -19.81 8.75 16.13
CA ASN A 188 -18.36 8.61 16.16
C ASN A 188 -17.66 9.95 16.44
N ILE A 189 -16.47 9.87 17.02
CA ILE A 189 -15.72 11.05 17.47
C ILE A 189 -15.49 12.03 16.31
N GLY A 190 -15.91 13.28 16.48
CA GLY A 190 -15.68 14.38 15.54
C GLY A 190 -16.67 14.49 14.37
N TRP A 191 -17.70 13.64 14.34
CA TRP A 191 -18.83 13.69 13.39
C TRP A 191 -20.12 14.18 14.03
#